data_AF-A0A9P0J5R7-F1
#
_entry.id   AF-A0A9P0J5R7-F1
#
_cell.length_a   1.000
_cell.length_b   1.000
_cell.length_c   1.000
_cell.angle_alpha   90.00
_cell.angle_beta   90.00
_cell.angle_gamma   90.00
#
_symmetry.space_group_name_H-M   'P 1'
#
loop_
_entity.id
_entity.type
_entity.pdbx_description
1 polymer ?
#
loop_
_entity_poly.entity_id
_entity_poly.type
_entity_poly.pdbx_seq_one_letter_code
_entity_poly.pdbx_strand_id
1 'polypeptide(L)'
;MGLSLLTSSDTWFIDGNFRLASEYFKQLFVFRVRKNSFFITVVYCILECKTQYTYEHLFRTVMNECEKREKYPDPVFLNMDFELAVMNAAKLILSSHTTIRGCFYHLYQSTYRKLQELGLSKRYKKDEASRKFCTMVDSLNFFPLDDVKNGMERIKKNIPTGAEDFIIYFDTTSVNEPFKEISTNKSNIRLRRIPPVFPPCTWNVHQTTVSNDDSNRHRTNNNVTEGWNNRFSHLIGIKNPKVWHLIRKLKYEIASNYAKLALDDVGETNMKTTKLGQMRTTEIKLKELCARFVSGKINTSDFLNSISHNIRKQSNN
;
A
#
# COMPACT_ATOMS: atom_id res chain seq x y z
N MET A 1 6.35 -19.61 -17.54
CA MET A 1 7.05 -18.34 -17.27
C MET A 1 6.43 -17.53 -16.13
N GLY A 2 5.20 -17.01 -16.23
CA GLY A 2 4.60 -16.14 -15.20
C GLY A 2 4.65 -16.69 -13.77
N LEU A 3 4.17 -17.92 -13.56
CA LEU A 3 4.26 -18.59 -12.25
C LEU A 3 5.70 -18.87 -11.81
N SER A 4 6.66 -19.04 -12.74
CA SER A 4 8.08 -19.18 -12.36
C SER A 4 8.61 -17.89 -11.74
N LEU A 5 8.27 -16.74 -12.34
CA LEU A 5 8.65 -15.42 -11.83
C LEU A 5 7.95 -15.10 -10.50
N LEU A 6 6.72 -15.59 -10.32
CA LEU A 6 6.01 -15.48 -9.05
C LEU A 6 6.74 -16.26 -7.95
N THR A 7 7.15 -17.50 -8.24
CA THR A 7 7.90 -18.36 -7.31
C THR A 7 9.29 -17.83 -6.98
N SER A 8 10.01 -17.26 -7.95
CA SER A 8 11.36 -16.73 -7.72
C SER A 8 11.39 -15.33 -7.11
N SER A 9 10.24 -14.77 -6.73
CA SER A 9 10.15 -13.39 -6.24
C SER A 9 9.73 -13.35 -4.79
N ASP A 10 10.60 -12.77 -3.95
CA ASP A 10 10.34 -12.57 -2.52
C ASP A 10 9.28 -11.51 -2.26
N THR A 11 8.99 -10.66 -3.24
CA THR A 11 8.09 -9.51 -3.08
C THR A 11 7.01 -9.48 -4.14
N TRP A 12 5.75 -9.61 -3.71
CA TRP A 12 4.60 -9.52 -4.58
C TRP A 12 3.91 -8.17 -4.41
N PHE A 13 3.41 -7.65 -5.52
CA PHE A 13 2.57 -6.46 -5.59
C PHE A 13 1.21 -6.90 -6.12
N ILE A 14 0.21 -6.85 -5.26
CA ILE A 14 -1.16 -7.27 -5.60
C ILE A 14 -2.10 -6.08 -5.52
N ASP A 15 -3.06 -6.01 -6.44
CA ASP A 15 -4.00 -4.90 -6.51
C ASP A 15 -5.26 -5.27 -7.28
N GLY A 16 -6.37 -4.59 -6.96
CA GLY A 16 -7.67 -4.74 -7.58
C GLY A 16 -8.08 -3.50 -8.38
N ASN A 17 -8.44 -3.69 -9.65
CA ASN A 17 -8.92 -2.63 -10.52
C ASN A 17 -10.41 -2.81 -10.87
N PHE A 18 -11.25 -1.93 -10.32
CA PHE A 18 -12.70 -1.96 -10.53
C PHE A 18 -13.12 -1.51 -11.93
N ARG A 19 -12.42 -0.54 -12.53
CA ARG A 19 -12.80 0.03 -13.84
C ARG A 19 -12.60 -0.93 -15.00
N LEU A 20 -11.78 -1.95 -14.79
CA LEU A 20 -11.41 -2.95 -15.80
C LEU A 20 -12.14 -4.27 -15.60
N ALA A 21 -12.97 -4.37 -14.57
CA ALA A 21 -13.84 -5.53 -14.38
C ALA A 21 -14.88 -5.56 -15.49
N SER A 22 -15.15 -6.73 -16.06
CA SER A 22 -16.30 -6.86 -16.95
C SER A 22 -17.60 -6.73 -16.16
N GLU A 23 -18.71 -6.49 -16.84
CA GLU A 23 -20.03 -6.16 -16.24
C GLU A 23 -20.46 -7.08 -15.09
N TYR A 24 -20.16 -8.38 -15.19
CA TYR A 24 -20.53 -9.39 -14.18
C TYR A 24 -19.53 -9.55 -13.03
N PHE A 25 -18.42 -8.81 -13.05
CA PHE A 25 -17.34 -8.92 -12.08
C PHE A 25 -17.13 -7.61 -11.36
N LYS A 26 -16.60 -7.69 -10.14
CA LYS A 26 -16.32 -6.51 -9.31
C LYS A 26 -14.95 -5.93 -9.58
N GLN A 27 -13.95 -6.76 -9.91
CA GLN A 27 -12.58 -6.28 -10.12
C GLN A 27 -11.76 -7.23 -11.00
N LEU A 28 -10.82 -6.64 -11.73
CA LEU A 28 -9.63 -7.34 -12.22
C LEU A 28 -8.55 -7.26 -11.14
N PHE A 29 -8.22 -8.39 -10.53
CA PHE A 29 -7.16 -8.51 -9.53
C PHE A 29 -5.88 -9.02 -10.19
N VAL A 30 -4.73 -8.45 -9.84
CA VAL A 30 -3.46 -8.75 -10.49
C VAL A 30 -2.36 -9.05 -9.50
N PHE A 31 -1.46 -9.98 -9.87
CA PHE A 31 -0.21 -10.21 -9.16
C PHE A 31 0.94 -9.73 -10.03
N ARG A 32 1.80 -8.93 -9.44
CA ARG A 32 2.93 -8.33 -10.13
C ARG A 32 4.19 -8.55 -9.32
N VAL A 33 5.29 -8.77 -10.03
CA VAL A 33 6.60 -8.98 -9.43
C VAL A 33 7.61 -8.07 -10.11
N ARG A 34 8.68 -7.77 -9.37
CA ARG A 34 9.80 -7.02 -9.91
C ARG A 34 10.79 -7.99 -10.57
N LYS A 35 11.22 -7.67 -11.78
CA LYS A 35 12.33 -8.31 -12.48
C LYS A 35 13.32 -7.21 -12.83
N ASN A 36 14.51 -7.26 -12.24
CA ASN A 36 15.55 -6.24 -12.38
C ASN A 36 15.01 -4.81 -12.13
N SER A 37 14.89 -4.00 -13.18
CA SER A 37 14.47 -2.59 -13.10
C SER A 37 12.99 -2.34 -13.42
N PHE A 38 12.23 -3.38 -13.80
CA PHE A 38 10.85 -3.24 -14.22
C PHE A 38 9.90 -4.23 -13.53
N PHE A 39 8.60 -3.99 -13.74
CA PHE A 39 7.53 -4.77 -13.12
C PHE A 39 6.70 -5.49 -14.15
N ILE A 40 6.40 -6.74 -13.86
CA ILE A 40 5.69 -7.65 -14.75
C ILE A 40 4.44 -8.14 -14.03
N THR A 41 3.31 -8.11 -14.71
CA THR A 41 2.10 -8.78 -14.24
C THR A 41 2.17 -10.25 -14.63
N VAL A 42 2.12 -11.13 -13.64
CA VAL A 42 2.35 -12.57 -13.78
C VAL A 42 1.08 -13.39 -13.61
N VAL A 43 0.08 -12.86 -12.89
CA VAL A 43 -1.24 -13.49 -12.73
C VAL A 43 -2.32 -12.42 -12.87
N TYR A 44 -3.40 -12.80 -13.55
CA TYR A 44 -4.63 -12.02 -13.68
C TYR A 44 -5.80 -12.86 -13.18
N CYS A 45 -6.62 -12.29 -12.31
CA CYS A 45 -7.79 -12.94 -11.76
C CYS A 45 -8.98 -12.00 -11.92
N ILE A 46 -10.09 -12.51 -12.45
CA ILE A 46 -11.33 -11.74 -12.51
C ILE A 46 -12.21 -12.20 -11.36
N LEU A 47 -12.61 -11.28 -10.49
CA LEU A 47 -13.32 -11.59 -9.25
C LEU A 47 -14.75 -11.07 -9.25
N GLU A 48 -15.69 -11.93 -8.88
CA GLU A 48 -17.12 -11.60 -8.75
C GLU A 48 -17.43 -10.83 -7.47
N CYS A 49 -16.60 -11.00 -6.44
CA CYS A 49 -16.85 -10.50 -5.08
C CYS A 49 -15.56 -9.99 -4.43
N LYS A 50 -15.73 -9.25 -3.33
CA LYS A 50 -14.64 -8.70 -2.49
C LYS A 50 -14.69 -9.26 -1.06
N THR A 51 -15.17 -10.49 -0.91
CA THR A 51 -15.28 -11.12 0.41
C THR A 51 -13.97 -11.82 0.76
N GLN A 52 -13.71 -12.03 2.06
CA GLN A 52 -12.54 -12.79 2.50
C GLN A 52 -12.52 -14.18 1.85
N TYR A 53 -13.66 -14.87 1.82
CA TYR A 53 -13.82 -16.17 1.16
C TYR A 53 -13.39 -16.14 -0.32
N THR A 54 -13.80 -15.11 -1.07
CA THR A 54 -13.42 -14.96 -2.48
C THR A 54 -11.90 -14.80 -2.64
N TYR A 55 -11.25 -14.04 -1.76
CA TYR A 55 -9.80 -13.88 -1.80
C TYR A 55 -9.06 -15.14 -1.35
N GLU A 56 -9.57 -15.88 -0.35
CA GLU A 56 -9.02 -17.17 0.06
C GLU A 56 -9.05 -18.15 -1.12
N HIS A 57 -10.19 -18.20 -1.83
CA HIS A 57 -10.32 -19.02 -3.02
C HIS A 57 -9.35 -18.59 -4.13
N LEU A 58 -9.17 -17.28 -4.34
CA LEU A 58 -8.17 -16.75 -5.28
C LEU A 58 -6.75 -17.21 -4.91
N PHE A 59 -6.32 -17.02 -3.66
CA PHE A 59 -4.97 -17.42 -3.26
C PHE A 59 -4.77 -18.93 -3.37
N ARG A 60 -5.74 -19.74 -2.90
CA ARG A 60 -5.68 -21.21 -3.06
C ARG A 60 -5.60 -21.62 -4.52
N THR A 61 -6.38 -20.99 -5.40
CA THR A 61 -6.33 -21.28 -6.83
C THR A 61 -4.94 -20.99 -7.41
N VAL A 62 -4.34 -19.85 -7.06
CA VAL A 62 -2.98 -19.51 -7.52
C VAL A 62 -1.94 -20.50 -6.98
N MET A 63 -2.01 -20.87 -5.69
CA MET A 63 -1.10 -21.84 -5.08
C MET A 63 -1.24 -23.23 -5.71
N ASN A 64 -2.46 -23.72 -5.90
CA ASN A 64 -2.74 -25.01 -6.53
C ASN A 64 -2.24 -25.05 -7.98
N GLU A 65 -2.39 -23.95 -8.73
CA GLU A 65 -1.85 -23.87 -10.10
C GLU A 65 -0.31 -23.84 -10.14
N CYS A 66 0.34 -23.32 -9.10
CA CYS A 66 1.79 -23.44 -8.93
C CYS A 66 2.19 -24.88 -8.60
N GLU A 67 1.51 -25.52 -7.65
CA GLU A 67 1.79 -26.90 -7.23
C GLU A 67 1.65 -27.90 -8.38
N LYS A 68 0.59 -27.80 -9.19
CA LYS A 68 0.40 -28.60 -10.42
C LYS A 68 1.55 -28.51 -11.42
N ARG A 69 2.41 -27.49 -11.28
CA ARG A 69 3.58 -27.23 -12.12
C ARG A 69 4.89 -27.32 -11.34
N GLU A 70 4.87 -28.00 -10.20
CA GLU A 70 5.99 -28.25 -9.31
C GLU A 70 6.67 -26.96 -8.85
N LYS A 71 5.86 -25.96 -8.51
CA LYS A 71 6.32 -24.66 -8.02
C LYS A 71 5.73 -24.35 -6.66
N TYR A 72 6.59 -23.86 -5.77
CA TYR A 72 6.27 -23.59 -4.37
C TYR A 72 6.62 -22.14 -4.05
N PRO A 73 5.82 -21.17 -4.54
CA PRO A 73 6.04 -19.77 -4.22
C PRO A 73 5.96 -19.50 -2.71
N ASP A 74 6.90 -18.71 -2.20
CA ASP A 74 6.97 -18.37 -0.78
C ASP A 74 7.41 -16.92 -0.58
N PRO A 75 6.49 -15.94 -0.76
CA PRO A 75 6.85 -14.53 -0.72
C PRO A 75 7.16 -14.06 0.71
N VAL A 76 8.28 -13.35 0.87
CA VAL A 76 8.63 -12.66 2.11
C VAL A 76 7.75 -11.42 2.33
N PHE A 77 7.43 -10.68 1.26
CA PHE A 77 6.69 -9.42 1.34
C PHE A 77 5.49 -9.40 0.38
N LEU A 78 4.34 -8.99 0.90
CA LEU A 78 3.12 -8.77 0.12
C LEU A 78 2.72 -7.30 0.19
N ASN A 79 2.92 -6.57 -0.90
CA ASN A 79 2.52 -5.17 -1.04
C ASN A 79 1.10 -5.09 -1.58
N MET A 80 0.20 -4.49 -0.81
CA MET A 80 -1.23 -4.49 -1.12
C MET A 80 -1.97 -3.28 -0.53
N ASP A 81 -3.26 -3.21 -0.83
CA ASP A 81 -4.17 -2.18 -0.36
C ASP A 81 -4.71 -2.49 1.05
N PHE A 82 -5.21 -1.45 1.73
CA PHE A 82 -5.82 -1.57 3.06
C PHE A 82 -7.25 -2.11 2.96
N GLU A 83 -7.36 -3.40 2.66
CA GLU A 83 -8.63 -4.12 2.62
C GLU A 83 -8.54 -5.39 3.47
N LEU A 84 -9.29 -5.38 4.58
CA LEU A 84 -9.22 -6.43 5.60
C LEU A 84 -9.51 -7.83 5.04
N ALA A 85 -10.45 -7.94 4.11
CA ALA A 85 -10.84 -9.20 3.48
C ALA A 85 -9.66 -9.88 2.76
N VAL A 86 -8.92 -9.15 1.91
CA VAL A 86 -7.79 -9.72 1.18
C VAL A 86 -6.57 -9.91 2.10
N MET A 87 -6.37 -9.05 3.10
CA MET A 87 -5.28 -9.20 4.07
C MET A 87 -5.46 -10.45 4.93
N ASN A 88 -6.67 -10.70 5.44
CA ASN A 88 -6.97 -11.90 6.22
C ASN A 88 -6.83 -13.16 5.37
N ALA A 89 -7.34 -13.12 4.14
CA ALA A 89 -7.20 -14.24 3.21
C ALA A 89 -5.72 -14.55 2.90
N ALA A 90 -4.91 -13.52 2.65
CA ALA A 90 -3.48 -13.70 2.42
C ALA A 90 -2.78 -14.32 3.63
N LYS A 91 -3.05 -13.82 4.85
CA LYS A 91 -2.48 -14.39 6.10
C LYS A 91 -2.89 -15.83 6.35
N LEU A 92 -4.09 -16.22 5.92
CA LEU A 92 -4.60 -17.57 6.13
C LEU A 92 -4.02 -18.58 5.13
N ILE A 93 -3.81 -18.15 3.87
CA ILE A 93 -3.42 -19.05 2.78
C ILE A 93 -1.91 -19.05 2.52
N LEU A 94 -1.24 -17.92 2.67
CA LEU A 94 0.20 -17.80 2.48
C LEU A 94 0.96 -18.16 3.77
N SER A 95 2.27 -18.28 3.65
CA SER A 95 3.13 -18.73 4.75
C SER A 95 3.13 -17.77 5.94
N SER A 96 3.38 -18.30 7.14
CA SER A 96 3.36 -17.52 8.39
C SER A 96 4.44 -16.45 8.47
N HIS A 97 5.48 -16.52 7.63
CA HIS A 97 6.54 -15.52 7.56
C HIS A 97 6.28 -14.43 6.50
N THR A 98 5.23 -14.56 5.68
CA THR A 98 4.84 -13.53 4.72
C THR A 98 4.42 -12.26 5.45
N THR A 99 5.18 -11.19 5.25
CA THR A 99 4.90 -9.88 5.86
C THR A 99 4.05 -9.04 4.91
N ILE A 100 2.85 -8.69 5.35
CA ILE A 100 1.97 -7.77 4.61
C ILE A 100 2.44 -6.33 4.83
N ARG A 101 2.61 -5.61 3.72
CA ARG A 101 2.95 -4.19 3.69
C ARG A 101 1.87 -3.42 2.95
N GLY A 102 1.21 -2.56 3.69
CA GLY A 102 0.25 -1.61 3.14
C GLY A 102 0.95 -0.54 2.32
N CYS A 103 0.40 -0.25 1.16
CA CYS A 103 0.92 0.82 0.30
C CYS A 103 0.73 2.20 0.94
N PHE A 104 1.81 2.97 1.17
CA PHE A 104 1.73 4.31 1.76
C PHE A 104 0.76 5.25 1.02
N TYR A 105 0.67 5.13 -0.31
CA TYR A 105 -0.27 5.91 -1.11
C TYR A 105 -1.73 5.52 -0.83
N HIS A 106 -2.04 4.23 -0.62
CA HIS A 106 -3.39 3.79 -0.28
C HIS A 106 -3.76 4.11 1.17
N LEU A 107 -2.77 4.16 2.08
CA LEU A 107 -2.99 4.71 3.41
C LEU A 107 -3.40 6.18 3.31
N TYR A 108 -2.63 6.97 2.57
CA TYR A 108 -2.93 8.38 2.32
C TYR A 108 -4.32 8.60 1.70
N GLN A 109 -4.70 7.79 0.70
CA GLN A 109 -6.04 7.86 0.15
C GLN A 109 -7.11 7.51 1.19
N SER A 110 -6.86 6.53 2.04
CA SER A 110 -7.77 6.14 3.13
C SER A 110 -7.95 7.25 4.16
N THR A 111 -6.86 7.90 4.59
CA THR A 111 -6.92 9.05 5.50
C THR A 111 -7.65 10.22 4.86
N TYR A 112 -7.42 10.49 3.58
CA TYR A 112 -8.14 11.54 2.86
C TYR A 112 -9.64 11.25 2.70
N ARG A 113 -10.04 10.01 2.40
CA ARG A 113 -11.46 9.62 2.39
C ARG A 113 -12.10 9.84 3.75
N LYS A 114 -11.40 9.55 4.84
CA LYS A 114 -11.92 9.85 6.18
C LYS A 114 -12.12 11.34 6.41
N LEU A 115 -11.17 12.17 5.99
CA LEU A 115 -11.34 13.63 6.02
C LEU A 115 -12.55 14.09 5.19
N GLN A 116 -12.89 13.41 4.10
CA GLN A 116 -14.10 13.67 3.32
C GLN A 116 -15.38 13.32 4.07
N GLU A 117 -15.44 12.13 4.67
CA GLU A 117 -16.58 11.69 5.49
C GLU A 117 -16.86 12.64 6.66
N LEU A 118 -15.80 13.16 7.29
CA LEU A 118 -15.91 14.10 8.40
C LEU A 118 -16.19 15.55 7.96
N GLY A 119 -16.38 15.81 6.66
CA GLY A 119 -16.63 17.16 6.13
C GLY A 119 -15.41 18.09 6.15
N LEU A 120 -14.21 17.57 6.42
CA LEU A 120 -12.98 18.35 6.60
C LEU A 120 -12.26 18.70 5.28
N SER A 121 -12.73 18.21 4.13
CA SER A 121 -12.02 18.40 2.85
C SER A 121 -11.83 19.84 2.42
N LYS A 122 -12.84 20.71 2.64
CA LYS A 122 -12.74 22.12 2.26
C LYS A 122 -11.66 22.82 3.07
N ARG A 123 -11.66 22.60 4.39
CA ARG A 123 -10.66 23.13 5.30
C ARG A 123 -9.28 22.59 4.99
N TYR A 124 -9.16 21.29 4.77
CA TYR A 124 -7.92 20.64 4.35
C TYR A 124 -7.30 21.28 3.09
N LYS A 125 -8.12 21.66 2.10
CA LYS A 125 -7.63 22.26 0.85
C LYS A 125 -7.25 23.74 1.00
N LYS A 126 -7.98 24.49 1.83
CA LYS A 126 -7.86 25.96 1.92
C LYS A 126 -6.95 26.44 3.06
N ASP A 127 -6.87 25.68 4.15
CA ASP A 127 -6.09 26.04 5.33
C ASP A 127 -4.78 25.25 5.38
N GLU A 128 -3.67 25.97 5.26
CA GLU A 128 -2.33 25.39 5.30
C GLU A 128 -2.03 24.72 6.64
N ALA A 129 -2.51 25.26 7.76
CA ALA A 129 -2.30 24.67 9.08
C ALA A 129 -3.00 23.32 9.21
N SER A 130 -4.27 23.23 8.79
CA SER A 130 -5.01 21.97 8.74
C SER A 130 -4.38 20.94 7.79
N ARG A 131 -3.89 21.40 6.64
CA ARG A 131 -3.18 20.52 5.69
C ARG A 131 -1.90 19.96 6.30
N LYS A 132 -1.11 20.84 6.94
CA LYS A 132 0.13 20.50 7.62
C LYS A 132 -0.11 19.51 8.77
N PHE A 133 -1.16 19.73 9.55
CA PHE A 133 -1.56 18.80 10.60
C PHE A 133 -1.87 17.40 10.05
N CYS A 134 -2.67 17.31 8.99
CA CYS A 134 -2.99 16.04 8.34
C CYS A 134 -1.75 15.36 7.75
N THR A 135 -0.76 16.12 7.25
CA THR A 135 0.52 15.53 6.84
C THR A 135 1.37 15.03 8.00
N MET A 136 1.31 15.68 9.17
CA MET A 136 2.04 15.19 10.35
C MET A 136 1.50 13.83 10.81
N VAL A 137 0.20 13.58 10.65
CA VAL A 137 -0.38 12.24 10.87
C VAL A 137 0.20 11.22 9.88
N ASP A 138 0.26 11.55 8.59
CA ASP A 138 0.89 10.67 7.60
C ASP A 138 2.39 10.47 7.87
N SER A 139 3.09 11.47 8.44
CA SER A 139 4.51 11.37 8.81
C SER A 139 4.81 10.24 9.79
N LEU A 140 3.81 9.76 10.57
CA LEU A 140 3.98 8.62 11.47
C LEU A 140 4.46 7.35 10.75
N ASN A 141 4.21 7.23 9.44
CA ASN A 141 4.69 6.12 8.62
C ASN A 141 6.22 6.02 8.59
N PHE A 142 6.91 7.13 8.87
CA PHE A 142 8.36 7.25 8.80
C PHE A 142 9.04 7.11 10.15
N PHE A 143 8.28 6.95 11.23
CA PHE A 143 8.85 6.72 12.56
C PHE A 143 9.38 5.29 12.68
N PRO A 144 10.47 5.05 13.42
CA PRO A 144 10.74 3.72 13.98
C PRO A 144 9.48 3.19 14.67
N LEU A 145 9.21 1.89 14.53
CA LEU A 145 7.95 1.28 15.02
C LEU A 145 7.70 1.58 16.50
N ASP A 146 8.75 1.55 17.32
CA ASP A 146 8.67 1.79 18.76
C ASP A 146 8.34 3.25 19.10
N ASP A 147 8.68 4.20 18.22
CA ASP A 147 8.43 5.63 18.41
C ASP A 147 7.10 6.10 17.84
N VAL A 148 6.36 5.26 17.09
CA VAL A 148 5.07 5.63 16.47
C VAL A 148 4.09 6.14 17.51
N LYS A 149 4.00 5.47 18.67
CA LYS A 149 3.10 5.88 19.76
C LYS A 149 3.49 7.24 20.34
N ASN A 150 4.79 7.48 20.54
CA ASN A 150 5.29 8.78 21.00
C ASN A 150 4.97 9.90 19.98
N GLY A 151 5.18 9.62 18.69
CA GLY A 151 4.79 10.52 17.60
C GLY A 151 3.30 10.89 17.64
N MET A 152 2.42 9.89 17.87
CA MET A 152 0.99 10.11 18.00
C MET A 152 0.63 10.97 19.22
N GLU A 153 1.21 10.69 20.38
CA GLU A 153 1.01 11.51 21.59
C GLU A 153 1.48 12.96 21.39
N ARG A 154 2.53 13.18 20.59
CA ARG A 154 2.97 14.53 20.24
C ARG A 154 1.96 15.26 19.35
N ILE A 155 1.33 14.57 18.40
CA ILE A 155 0.28 15.13 17.54
C ILE A 155 -0.96 15.50 18.35
N LYS A 156 -1.38 14.64 19.29
CA LYS A 156 -2.55 14.86 20.15
C LYS A 156 -2.47 16.12 21.03
N LYS A 157 -1.26 16.62 21.31
CA LYS A 157 -1.06 17.86 22.09
C LYS A 157 -1.46 19.13 21.32
N ASN A 158 -1.55 19.08 19.99
CA ASN A 158 -1.80 20.24 19.14
C ASN A 158 -2.86 19.94 18.08
N ILE A 159 -3.98 19.35 18.48
CA ILE A 159 -5.11 19.06 17.58
C ILE A 159 -5.80 20.39 17.20
N PRO A 160 -5.91 20.74 15.91
CA PRO A 160 -6.72 21.88 15.49
C PRO A 160 -8.19 21.63 15.83
N THR A 161 -8.87 22.66 16.35
CA THR A 161 -10.32 22.60 16.65
C THR A 161 -11.10 22.01 15.49
N GLY A 162 -11.89 20.97 15.72
CA GLY A 162 -12.70 20.28 14.69
C GLY A 162 -11.99 19.14 13.97
N ALA A 163 -10.75 18.79 14.34
CA ALA A 163 -10.02 17.63 13.80
C ALA A 163 -9.92 16.45 14.80
N GLU A 164 -10.61 16.54 15.94
CA GLU A 164 -10.57 15.55 17.03
C GLU A 164 -11.03 14.18 16.54
N ASP A 165 -12.16 14.11 15.85
CA ASP A 165 -12.71 12.85 15.32
C ASP A 165 -11.76 12.16 14.32
N PHE A 166 -11.02 12.95 13.55
CA PHE A 166 -10.02 12.40 12.62
C PHE A 166 -8.86 11.75 13.36
N ILE A 167 -8.36 12.39 14.43
CA ILE A 167 -7.30 11.82 15.27
C ILE A 167 -7.78 10.62 16.04
N ILE A 168 -8.97 10.67 16.65
CA ILE A 168 -9.58 9.54 17.35
C ILE A 168 -9.67 8.35 16.39
N TYR A 169 -10.21 8.56 15.18
CA TYR A 169 -10.30 7.52 14.17
C TYR A 169 -8.93 6.91 13.83
N PHE A 170 -7.93 7.72 13.50
CA PHE A 170 -6.62 7.20 13.08
C PHE A 170 -5.92 6.50 14.24
N ASP A 171 -6.01 7.06 15.44
CA ASP A 171 -5.40 6.50 16.65
C ASP A 171 -5.98 5.12 16.97
N THR A 172 -7.31 4.98 17.00
CA THR A 172 -7.96 3.70 17.31
C THR A 172 -7.85 2.65 16.20
N THR A 173 -7.77 3.11 14.95
CA THR A 173 -7.76 2.19 13.79
C THR A 173 -6.35 1.71 13.47
N SER A 174 -5.32 2.51 13.78
CA SER A 174 -3.98 2.34 13.22
C SER A 174 -2.83 2.35 14.23
N VAL A 175 -2.99 2.95 15.42
CA VAL A 175 -1.86 3.19 16.35
C VAL A 175 -2.03 2.53 17.71
N ASN A 176 -3.05 2.97 18.46
CA ASN A 176 -3.27 2.54 19.83
C ASN A 176 -4.35 1.47 19.90
N GLU A 177 -4.27 0.64 20.94
CA GLU A 177 -5.25 -0.39 21.25
C GLU A 177 -6.31 0.22 22.19
N PRO A 178 -7.50 0.59 21.70
CA PRO A 178 -8.53 1.09 22.59
C PRO A 178 -8.98 -0.02 23.55
N PHE A 179 -9.31 0.38 24.78
CA PHE A 179 -10.05 -0.48 25.69
C PHE A 179 -11.53 -0.47 25.29
N LYS A 180 -12.10 -1.66 25.08
CA LYS A 180 -13.54 -1.82 24.91
C LYS A 180 -14.11 -2.53 26.13
N GLU A 181 -15.19 -1.99 26.65
CA GLU A 181 -15.97 -2.64 27.70
C GLU A 181 -16.68 -3.87 27.13
N ILE A 182 -16.54 -5.00 27.82
CA ILE A 182 -17.18 -6.28 27.47
C ILE A 182 -18.40 -6.54 28.35
N SER A 183 -18.47 -5.91 29.53
CA SER A 183 -19.53 -6.19 30.49
C SER A 183 -20.82 -5.46 30.12
N THR A 184 -21.92 -6.19 30.11
CA THR A 184 -23.28 -5.63 30.13
C THR A 184 -23.79 -5.39 31.55
N ASN A 185 -23.01 -5.77 32.58
CA ASN A 185 -23.41 -5.76 33.97
C ASN A 185 -22.76 -4.58 34.71
N LYS A 186 -23.59 -3.63 35.19
CA LYS A 186 -23.16 -2.34 35.78
C LYS A 186 -22.29 -2.46 37.04
N SER A 187 -22.18 -3.65 37.62
CA SER A 187 -21.43 -3.91 38.85
C SER A 187 -19.98 -4.34 38.64
N ASN A 188 -19.59 -4.77 37.43
CA ASN A 188 -18.23 -5.22 37.14
C ASN A 188 -17.82 -4.83 35.72
N ILE A 189 -17.10 -3.71 35.58
CA ILE A 189 -16.55 -3.25 34.30
C ILE A 189 -15.38 -4.17 33.92
N ARG A 190 -15.53 -4.93 32.84
CA ARG A 190 -14.44 -5.72 32.24
C ARG A 190 -13.99 -5.05 30.96
N LEU A 191 -12.74 -4.60 30.93
CA LEU A 191 -12.13 -3.97 29.75
C LEU A 191 -11.23 -4.97 29.02
N ARG A 192 -11.24 -4.91 27.68
CA ARG A 192 -10.28 -5.64 26.84
C ARG A 192 -9.63 -4.70 25.85
N ARG A 193 -8.34 -4.90 25.63
CA ARG A 193 -7.59 -4.27 24.54
C ARG A 193 -7.98 -4.91 23.21
N ILE A 194 -8.40 -4.09 22.27
CA ILE A 194 -8.67 -4.50 20.89
C ILE A 194 -7.48 -4.05 20.04
N PRO A 195 -6.81 -4.96 19.33
CA PRO A 195 -5.77 -4.60 18.38
C PRO A 195 -6.32 -3.64 17.31
N PRO A 196 -5.54 -2.65 16.86
CA PRO A 196 -5.92 -1.80 15.74
C PRO A 196 -6.21 -2.65 14.50
N VAL A 197 -7.18 -2.22 13.69
CA VAL A 197 -7.57 -2.90 12.44
C VAL A 197 -6.37 -3.03 11.50
N PHE A 198 -5.55 -1.99 11.44
CA PHE A 198 -4.31 -1.96 10.67
C PHE A 198 -3.14 -1.56 11.59
N PRO A 199 -2.47 -2.52 12.26
CA PRO A 199 -1.40 -2.20 13.20
C PRO A 199 -0.22 -1.49 12.54
N PRO A 200 0.60 -0.73 13.30
CA PRO A 200 1.74 0.02 12.75
C PRO A 200 2.66 -0.80 11.85
N CYS A 201 2.94 -2.05 12.20
CA CYS A 201 3.76 -2.94 11.38
C CYS A 201 3.21 -3.20 9.96
N THR A 202 1.91 -2.98 9.71
CA THR A 202 1.30 -3.12 8.39
C THR A 202 1.59 -1.92 7.50
N TRP A 203 1.51 -0.70 8.03
CA TRP A 203 1.57 0.52 7.22
C TRP A 203 2.88 1.29 7.33
N ASN A 204 3.67 1.04 8.37
CA ASN A 204 4.94 1.70 8.58
C ASN A 204 5.93 1.40 7.46
N VAL A 205 6.65 2.43 7.03
CA VAL A 205 7.63 2.35 5.93
C VAL A 205 9.03 2.78 6.39
N HIS A 206 9.29 2.92 7.69
CA HIS A 206 10.59 3.38 8.19
C HIS A 206 11.71 2.45 7.73
N GLN A 207 11.59 1.14 8.01
CA GLN A 207 12.59 0.15 7.64
C GLN A 207 12.82 0.12 6.12
N THR A 208 11.73 0.17 5.35
CA THR A 208 11.73 0.26 3.88
C THR A 208 12.41 1.54 3.37
N THR A 209 12.30 2.65 4.11
CA THR A 209 12.91 3.95 3.75
C THR A 209 14.41 3.97 4.04
N VAL A 210 14.84 3.39 5.16
CA VAL A 210 16.27 3.38 5.55
C VAL A 210 17.05 2.27 4.85
N SER A 211 16.37 1.21 4.40
CA SER A 211 17.01 0.08 3.73
C SER A 211 17.81 0.50 2.49
N ASN A 212 19.00 -0.09 2.36
CA ASN A 212 19.83 0.03 1.16
C ASN A 212 19.38 -0.91 0.04
N ASP A 213 18.50 -1.88 0.34
CA ASP A 213 18.01 -2.86 -0.62
C ASP A 213 17.05 -2.22 -1.62
N ASP A 214 17.54 -2.01 -2.84
CA ASP A 214 16.77 -1.45 -3.95
C ASP A 214 15.52 -2.27 -4.26
N SER A 215 15.57 -3.61 -4.13
CA SER A 215 14.41 -4.49 -4.37
C SER A 215 13.25 -4.16 -3.43
N ASN A 216 13.59 -3.61 -2.27
CA ASN A 216 12.68 -3.32 -1.18
C ASN A 216 12.34 -1.83 -1.01
N ARG A 217 12.77 -0.94 -1.91
CA ARG A 217 12.54 0.53 -1.77
C ARG A 217 11.14 1.01 -2.09
N HIS A 218 10.24 0.13 -2.57
CA HIS A 218 8.92 0.52 -3.05
C HIS A 218 7.91 0.72 -1.91
N ARG A 219 8.03 1.87 -1.24
CA ARG A 219 7.09 2.33 -0.18
C ARG A 219 5.70 2.62 -0.71
N THR A 220 5.58 2.90 -2.01
CA THR A 220 4.32 3.15 -2.71
C THR A 220 4.16 2.17 -3.86
N ASN A 221 2.95 1.63 -4.00
CA ASN A 221 2.51 0.87 -5.17
C ASN A 221 2.13 1.80 -6.35
N ASN A 222 2.17 3.12 -6.15
CA ASN A 222 1.69 4.11 -7.11
C ASN A 222 2.46 4.04 -8.45
N ASN A 223 3.79 3.99 -8.43
CA ASN A 223 4.55 3.86 -9.69
C ASN A 223 4.51 2.44 -10.28
N VAL A 224 4.19 1.44 -9.44
CA VAL A 224 4.18 0.04 -9.83
C VAL A 224 2.80 -0.29 -10.38
N THR A 225 1.83 -0.55 -9.52
CA THR A 225 0.53 -1.09 -9.90
C THR A 225 -0.49 -0.03 -10.28
N GLU A 226 -0.48 1.16 -9.67
CA GLU A 226 -1.39 2.24 -10.10
C GLU A 226 -0.98 2.80 -11.47
N GLY A 227 0.31 3.03 -11.70
CA GLY A 227 0.84 3.42 -13.01
C GLY A 227 0.51 2.39 -14.10
N TRP A 228 0.58 1.11 -13.74
CA TRP A 228 0.13 0.03 -14.64
C TRP A 228 -1.38 0.05 -14.86
N ASN A 229 -2.18 0.16 -13.80
CA ASN A 229 -3.63 0.25 -13.87
C ASN A 229 -4.06 1.40 -14.78
N ASN A 230 -3.41 2.56 -14.64
CA ASN A 230 -3.68 3.73 -15.46
C ASN A 230 -3.34 3.45 -16.93
N ARG A 231 -2.11 2.99 -17.22
CA ARG A 231 -1.69 2.67 -18.60
C ARG A 231 -2.57 1.58 -19.21
N PHE A 232 -2.89 0.54 -18.46
CA PHE A 232 -3.69 -0.58 -18.95
C PHE A 232 -5.15 -0.16 -19.17
N SER A 233 -5.68 0.74 -18.34
CA SER A 233 -6.99 1.37 -18.57
C SER A 233 -7.02 2.17 -19.88
N HIS A 234 -5.94 2.92 -20.19
CA HIS A 234 -5.81 3.61 -21.46
C HIS A 234 -5.71 2.62 -22.64
N LEU A 235 -4.98 1.51 -22.49
CA LEU A 235 -4.87 0.47 -23.52
C LEU A 235 -6.22 -0.19 -23.83
N ILE A 236 -7.05 -0.39 -22.81
CA ILE A 236 -8.41 -0.91 -22.96
C ILE A 236 -9.32 0.14 -23.60
N GLY A 237 -9.20 1.41 -23.19
CA GLY A 237 -9.90 2.55 -23.78
C GLY A 237 -11.39 2.66 -23.45
N ILE A 238 -11.95 1.65 -22.77
CA ILE A 238 -13.35 1.61 -22.33
C ILE A 238 -13.44 1.20 -20.86
N LYS A 239 -14.41 1.77 -20.13
CA LYS A 239 -14.75 1.30 -18.78
C LYS A 239 -15.61 0.04 -18.90
N ASN A 240 -15.41 -0.90 -17.99
CA ASN A 240 -16.17 -2.14 -17.90
C ASN A 240 -16.23 -2.94 -19.23
N PRO A 241 -15.07 -3.34 -19.80
CA PRO A 241 -15.02 -4.05 -21.08
C PRO A 241 -15.74 -5.40 -21.01
N LYS A 242 -16.28 -5.88 -22.13
CA LYS A 242 -16.69 -7.29 -22.26
C LYS A 242 -15.48 -8.21 -22.01
N VAL A 243 -15.69 -9.37 -21.39
CA VAL A 243 -14.64 -10.35 -21.06
C VAL A 243 -13.71 -10.63 -22.25
N TRP A 244 -14.26 -10.82 -23.45
CA TRP A 244 -13.47 -11.07 -24.66
C TRP A 244 -12.55 -9.92 -25.05
N HIS A 245 -13.03 -8.68 -24.90
CA HIS A 245 -12.21 -7.49 -25.14
C HIS A 245 -11.09 -7.41 -24.11
N LEU A 246 -11.39 -7.66 -22.83
CA LEU A 246 -10.40 -7.71 -21.76
C LEU A 246 -9.32 -8.76 -22.04
N ILE A 247 -9.70 -10.00 -22.34
CA ILE A 247 -8.78 -11.10 -22.67
C ILE A 247 -7.86 -10.71 -23.84
N ARG A 248 -8.41 -10.10 -24.89
CA ARG A 248 -7.59 -9.64 -26.03
C ARG A 248 -6.55 -8.60 -25.60
N LYS A 249 -6.91 -7.64 -24.75
CA LYS A 249 -5.98 -6.61 -24.26
C LYS A 249 -4.97 -7.18 -23.27
N LEU A 250 -5.36 -8.17 -22.46
CA LEU A 250 -4.43 -8.94 -21.62
C LEU A 250 -3.37 -9.65 -22.45
N LYS A 251 -3.72 -10.23 -23.59
CA LYS A 251 -2.74 -10.85 -24.50
C LYS A 251 -1.70 -9.85 -25.02
N TYR A 252 -2.10 -8.61 -25.33
CA TYR A 252 -1.16 -7.55 -25.72
C TYR A 252 -0.21 -7.19 -24.57
N GLU A 253 -0.74 -7.12 -23.35
CA GLU A 253 0.08 -6.86 -22.17
C GLU A 253 1.08 -7.99 -21.89
N ILE A 254 0.63 -9.24 -22.04
CA ILE A 254 1.49 -10.42 -21.93
C ILE A 254 2.60 -10.38 -22.98
N ALA A 255 2.28 -10.09 -24.24
CA ALA A 255 3.27 -9.95 -25.31
C ALA A 255 4.28 -8.83 -25.03
N SER A 256 3.82 -7.68 -24.51
CA SER A 256 4.71 -6.59 -24.08
C SER A 256 5.64 -7.03 -22.94
N ASN A 257 5.17 -7.84 -22.00
CA ASN A 257 6.00 -8.36 -20.91
C ASN A 257 7.04 -9.37 -21.41
N TYR A 258 6.69 -10.23 -22.37
CA TYR A 258 7.65 -11.11 -23.04
C TYR A 258 8.75 -10.32 -23.75
N ALA A 259 8.39 -9.25 -24.47
CA ALA A 259 9.37 -8.39 -25.13
C ALA A 259 10.33 -7.72 -24.11
N LYS A 260 9.81 -7.24 -22.97
CA LYS A 260 10.67 -6.67 -21.90
C LYS A 260 11.64 -7.70 -21.33
N LEU A 261 11.18 -8.93 -21.10
CA LEU A 261 12.03 -10.01 -20.59
C LEU A 261 13.12 -10.40 -21.60
N ALA A 262 12.76 -10.53 -22.89
CA ALA A 262 13.75 -10.83 -23.93
C ALA A 262 14.83 -9.74 -24.04
N LEU A 263 14.45 -8.47 -23.94
CA LEU A 263 15.40 -7.35 -23.92
C LEU A 263 16.29 -7.36 -22.67
N ASP A 264 15.72 -7.71 -21.51
CA ASP A 264 16.45 -7.87 -20.25
C ASP A 264 17.47 -9.02 -20.32
N ASP A 265 17.10 -10.14 -20.94
CA ASP A 265 17.97 -11.32 -21.11
C ASP A 265 19.19 -11.03 -22.02
N VAL A 266 19.09 -10.05 -22.94
CA VAL A 266 20.20 -9.60 -23.79
C VAL A 266 20.92 -8.35 -23.24
N GLY A 267 20.55 -7.88 -22.05
CA GLY A 267 21.19 -6.74 -21.39
C GLY A 267 20.73 -5.35 -21.89
N GLU A 268 19.71 -5.27 -22.75
CA GLU A 268 19.15 -4.00 -23.24
C GLU A 268 18.07 -3.47 -22.29
N THR A 269 18.47 -2.75 -21.24
CA THR A 269 17.49 -2.11 -20.34
C THR A 269 16.99 -0.78 -20.93
N ASN A 270 15.76 -0.79 -21.45
CA ASN A 270 15.05 0.43 -21.87
C ASN A 270 14.68 1.32 -20.66
N MET A 271 15.59 2.19 -20.24
CA MET A 271 15.31 3.19 -19.21
C MET A 271 14.74 4.48 -19.82
N LYS A 272 13.42 4.67 -19.78
CA LYS A 272 12.82 6.01 -20.03
C LYS A 272 13.01 6.89 -18.79
N THR A 273 13.98 7.80 -18.86
CA THR A 273 14.62 8.57 -17.76
C THR A 273 14.17 10.03 -17.70
N THR A 274 12.93 10.34 -17.33
CA THR A 274 12.53 11.76 -17.17
C THR A 274 11.80 12.14 -15.88
N LYS A 275 11.13 11.22 -15.17
CA LYS A 275 10.47 11.53 -13.86
C LYS A 275 11.29 11.12 -12.62
N LEU A 276 12.47 10.53 -12.78
CA LEU A 276 13.26 9.93 -11.69
C LEU A 276 14.00 10.95 -10.80
N GLY A 277 14.44 12.09 -11.33
CA GLY A 277 15.31 13.02 -10.59
C GLY A 277 14.67 13.56 -9.31
N GLN A 278 13.50 14.19 -9.42
CA GLN A 278 12.80 14.79 -8.27
C GLN A 278 12.30 13.74 -7.27
N MET A 279 11.88 12.56 -7.75
CA MET A 279 11.50 11.46 -6.87
C MET A 279 12.70 10.99 -6.06
N ARG A 280 13.84 10.72 -6.73
CA ARG A 280 15.10 10.33 -6.07
C ARG A 280 15.55 11.35 -5.03
N THR A 281 15.47 12.64 -5.32
CA THR A 281 15.81 13.70 -4.34
C THR A 281 14.91 13.63 -3.10
N THR A 282 13.60 13.44 -3.26
CA THR A 282 12.68 13.28 -2.12
C THR A 282 12.98 12.00 -1.34
N GLU A 283 13.29 10.88 -2.01
CA GLU A 283 13.65 9.63 -1.32
C GLU A 283 14.92 9.77 -0.48
N ILE A 284 15.97 10.40 -1.05
CA ILE A 284 17.23 10.67 -0.35
C ILE A 284 16.97 11.53 0.88
N LYS A 285 16.18 12.61 0.75
CA LYS A 285 15.81 13.48 1.88
C LYS A 285 15.06 12.72 2.98
N LEU A 286 14.07 11.91 2.61
CA LEU A 286 13.30 11.12 3.58
C LEU A 286 14.20 10.12 4.32
N LYS A 287 15.13 9.47 3.61
CA LYS A 287 16.10 8.56 4.21
C LYS A 287 17.05 9.28 5.18
N GLU A 288 17.57 10.43 4.79
CA GLU A 288 18.43 11.25 5.65
C GLU A 288 17.70 11.71 6.91
N LEU A 289 16.45 12.17 6.77
CA LEU A 289 15.61 12.55 7.92
C LEU A 289 15.40 11.38 8.87
N CYS A 290 15.10 10.18 8.36
CA CYS A 290 14.95 8.98 9.20
C CYS A 290 16.25 8.67 9.96
N ALA A 291 17.41 8.74 9.29
CA ALA A 291 18.71 8.50 9.92
C ALA A 291 19.06 9.57 10.98
N ARG A 292 18.74 10.84 10.72
CA ARG A 292 18.93 11.94 11.69
C ARG A 292 18.03 11.78 12.92
N PHE A 293 16.82 11.29 12.75
CA PHE A 293 15.91 11.02 13.87
C PHE A 293 16.45 9.88 14.75
N VAL A 294 16.82 8.74 14.16
CA VAL A 294 17.36 7.58 14.89
C VAL A 294 18.67 7.91 15.62
N SER A 295 19.52 8.77 15.04
CA SER A 295 20.75 9.25 15.69
C SER A 295 20.56 10.34 16.74
N GLY A 296 19.30 10.74 17.04
CA GLY A 296 19.00 11.78 18.02
C GLY A 296 19.34 13.20 17.58
N LYS A 297 19.72 13.42 16.31
CA LYS A 297 20.08 14.75 15.78
C LYS A 297 18.88 15.68 15.56
N ILE A 298 17.67 15.13 15.51
CA ILE A 298 16.42 15.89 15.42
C ILE A 298 15.39 15.27 16.36
N ASN A 299 14.59 16.11 17.03
CA ASN A 299 13.55 15.65 17.95
C ASN A 299 12.26 15.26 17.20
N THR A 300 11.30 14.67 17.91
CA THR A 300 9.99 14.24 17.39
C THR A 300 9.24 15.35 16.64
N SER A 301 9.27 16.59 17.13
CA SER A 301 8.54 17.71 16.50
C SER A 301 9.18 18.12 15.19
N ASP A 302 10.50 18.23 15.17
CA ASP A 302 11.27 18.59 13.98
C ASP A 302 11.18 17.51 12.92
N PHE A 303 11.16 16.25 13.33
CA PHE A 303 10.98 15.12 12.43
C PHE A 303 9.58 15.10 11.80
N LEU A 304 8.51 15.23 12.60
CA LEU A 304 7.13 15.34 12.10
C LEU A 304 6.99 16.46 11.07
N ASN A 305 7.50 17.65 11.40
CA ASN A 305 7.50 18.81 10.51
C ASN A 305 8.29 18.53 9.22
N SER A 306 9.53 18.06 9.33
CA SER A 306 10.40 17.86 8.18
C SER A 306 9.88 16.79 7.22
N ILE A 307 9.38 15.66 7.73
CA ILE A 307 8.74 14.63 6.91
C ILE A 307 7.48 15.18 6.25
N SER A 308 6.66 15.93 6.98
CA SER A 308 5.39 16.48 6.46
C SER A 308 5.59 17.34 5.22
N HIS A 309 6.68 18.11 5.16
CA HIS A 309 7.05 18.94 4.01
C HIS A 309 7.53 18.14 2.80
N ASN A 310 8.01 16.90 2.99
CA ASN A 310 8.59 16.08 1.93
C ASN A 310 7.61 15.03 1.36
N ILE A 311 6.55 14.67 2.07
CA ILE A 311 5.64 13.57 1.68
C ILE A 311 4.43 14.01 0.83
N ARG A 312 3.93 15.24 0.99
CA ARG A 312 2.82 15.74 0.16
C ARG A 312 3.30 16.79 -0.83
N LYS A 313 3.41 16.39 -2.10
CA LYS A 313 3.41 17.35 -3.20
C LYS A 313 1.99 17.88 -3.37
N GLN A 314 1.85 19.20 -3.52
CA GLN A 314 0.60 19.83 -3.92
C GLN A 314 0.10 19.15 -5.19
N SER A 315 -0.97 18.35 -5.10
CA SER A 315 -1.77 18.03 -6.27
C SER A 315 -2.55 19.30 -6.61
N ASN A 316 -1.95 20.19 -7.40
CA ASN A 316 -2.73 21.16 -8.13
C ASN A 316 -3.56 20.36 -9.13
N ASN A 317 -4.86 20.26 -8.83
CA ASN A 317 -6.00 19.83 -9.65
C ASN A 317 -5.74 18.83 -10.77
#